data_AF-A0A840NCZ0-F1
#
_entry.id   AF-A0A840NCZ0-F1
#
_cell.length_a   1.000
_cell.length_b   1.000
_cell.length_c   1.000
_cell.angle_alpha   90.00
_cell.angle_beta   90.00
_cell.angle_gamma   90.00
#
_symmetry.space_group_name_H-M   'P 1'
#
loop_
_entity.id
_entity.type
_entity.pdbx_description
1 polymer ?
#
loop_
_entity_poly.entity_id
_entity_poly.type
_entity_poly.pdbx_seq_one_letter_code
_entity_poly.pdbx_strand_id
1 'polypeptide(L)' 'MDQVRARLRGGPEDGREVSVPADHTGHPVPRITVPVRPQSPPRCAAGPPPLLIYERSGSHSTGTWDFDYVGAESQN' A
#
# COMPACT_ATOMS: atom_id res chain seq x y z
N MET A 1 3.17 -1.85 -18.62
CA MET A 1 3.64 -1.74 -17.22
C MET A 1 3.07 -2.95 -16.52
N ASP A 2 3.94 -3.87 -16.11
CA ASP A 2 3.53 -5.05 -15.38
C ASP A 2 3.10 -4.69 -13.96
N GLN A 3 2.24 -5.51 -13.38
CA GLN A 3 1.83 -5.37 -11.98
C GLN A 3 2.20 -6.64 -11.23
N VAL A 4 2.77 -6.47 -10.04
CA VAL A 4 3.09 -7.59 -9.15
C VAL A 4 2.24 -7.51 -7.89
N ARG A 5 2.01 -8.65 -7.26
CA ARG A 5 1.31 -8.70 -5.98
C ARG A 5 2.24 -8.25 -4.87
N ALA A 6 1.72 -7.39 -4.01
CA ALA A 6 2.39 -6.94 -2.81
C ALA A 6 1.48 -7.12 -1.60
N ARG A 7 2.05 -7.52 -0.47
CA ARG A 7 1.40 -7.60 0.83
C ARG A 7 1.86 -6.42 1.68
N LEU A 8 0.89 -5.69 2.21
CA LEU A 8 1.13 -4.58 3.13
C LEU A 8 1.38 -5.14 4.54
N ARG A 9 2.40 -4.61 5.20
CA ARG A 9 2.83 -4.99 6.54
C ARG A 9 2.85 -3.76 7.44
N GLY A 10 2.25 -3.90 8.61
CA GLY A 10 2.03 -2.81 9.55
C GLY A 10 0.99 -1.78 9.08
N GLY A 11 0.74 -0.82 9.97
CA GLY A 11 -0.22 0.25 9.74
C GLY A 11 -1.67 -0.23 9.65
N PRO A 12 -2.58 0.67 9.20
CA PRO A 12 -4.02 0.39 9.19
C PRO A 12 -4.47 -0.70 8.20
N GLU A 13 -3.70 -0.95 7.14
CA GLU A 13 -4.02 -1.95 6.10
C GLU A 13 -3.10 -3.18 6.19
N ASP A 14 -2.56 -3.50 7.37
CA ASP A 14 -1.74 -4.70 7.58
C ASP A 14 -2.43 -5.97 7.07
N GLY A 15 -1.66 -6.82 6.39
CA GLY A 15 -2.13 -8.08 5.82
C GLY A 15 -2.88 -7.95 4.50
N ARG A 16 -3.19 -6.73 4.04
CA ARG A 16 -3.83 -6.51 2.74
C ARG A 16 -2.89 -6.82 1.60
N GLU A 17 -3.39 -7.52 0.59
CA GLU A 17 -2.72 -7.66 -0.70
C GLU A 17 -3.20 -6.60 -1.70
N VAL A 18 -2.26 -6.03 -2.45
CA VAL A 18 -2.47 -5.02 -3.50
C VAL A 18 -1.64 -5.34 -4.73
N SER A 19 -2.08 -4.87 -5.90
CA SER A 19 -1.27 -4.88 -7.11
C SER A 19 -0.47 -3.59 -7.19
N VAL A 20 0.85 -3.69 -7.34
CA VAL A 20 1.75 -2.54 -7.44
C VAL A 20 2.42 -2.51 -8.81
N PRO A 21 2.68 -1.31 -9.38
CA PRO A 21 3.44 -1.19 -10.60
C PRO A 21 4.84 -1.80 -10.44
N ALA A 22 5.26 -2.57 -11.44
CA ALA A 22 6.61 -3.09 -11.55
C ALA A 22 7.33 -2.46 -12.75
N ASP A 23 8.64 -2.33 -12.61
CA ASP A 23 9.53 -1.97 -13.70
C ASP A 23 9.76 -3.17 -14.65
N HIS A 24 10.55 -2.94 -15.70
CA HIS A 24 10.82 -3.93 -16.73
C HIS A 24 11.65 -5.13 -16.25
N THR A 25 12.25 -5.07 -15.06
CA THR A 25 12.94 -6.21 -14.42
C THR A 25 12.02 -7.00 -13.50
N GLY A 26 10.73 -6.64 -13.42
CA GLY A 26 9.75 -7.30 -12.55
C GLY A 26 9.84 -6.89 -11.08
N HIS A 27 10.64 -5.87 -10.75
CA HIS A 27 10.70 -5.34 -9.40
C HIS A 27 9.62 -4.27 -9.21
N PRO A 28 8.91 -4.27 -8.07
CA PRO A 28 7.92 -3.24 -7.81
C PRO A 28 8.59 -1.90 -7.49
N VAL A 29 7.86 -0.82 -7.74
CA VAL A 29 8.27 0.54 -7.33
C VAL A 29 8.67 0.57 -5.85
N PRO A 30 9.68 1.36 -5.46
CA PRO A 30 10.23 1.33 -4.10
C PRO A 30 9.24 1.82 -3.03
N ARG A 31 8.22 2.59 -3.43
CA ARG A 31 7.26 3.22 -2.54
C ARG A 31 5.90 3.34 -3.21
N ILE A 32 4.84 3.12 -2.44
CA ILE A 32 3.46 3.27 -2.86
C ILE A 32 2.67 4.07 -1.83
N THR A 33 1.61 4.71 -2.30
CA THR A 33 0.59 5.34 -1.46
C THR A 33 -0.74 4.65 -1.70
N VAL A 34 -1.41 4.24 -0.62
CA VAL A 34 -2.72 3.59 -0.68
C VAL A 34 -3.72 4.37 0.17
N PRO A 35 -4.94 4.62 -0.31
CA PRO A 35 -5.97 5.22 0.52
C PRO A 35 -6.38 4.25 1.64
N VAL A 36 -6.57 4.77 2.85
CA VAL A 36 -7.29 4.05 3.92
C VAL A 36 -8.63 3.58 3.38
N ARG A 37 -8.97 2.30 3.57
CA ARG A 37 -10.34 1.88 3.27
C ARG A 37 -11.30 2.45 4.31
N PRO A 38 -12.43 3.05 3.90
CA PRO A 38 -13.48 3.39 4.84
C PRO A 38 -14.04 2.10 5.45
N GLN A 39 -13.68 1.81 6.69
CA GLN A 39 -14.36 0.81 7.50
C GLN A 39 -15.69 1.43 7.96
N SER A 40 -16.79 1.07 7.29
CA SER A 40 -18.18 1.50 7.63
C SER A 40 -18.57 2.95 7.21
N PRO A 41 -19.87 3.25 7.00
CA PRO A 41 -20.28 4.49 6.33
C PRO A 41 -19.92 5.71 7.19
N PRO A 42 -19.42 6.80 6.57
CA PRO A 42 -18.90 7.94 7.32
C PRO A 42 -20.07 8.67 7.97
N ARG A 43 -20.27 8.49 9.28
CA ARG A 43 -21.21 9.34 10.02
C ARG A 43 -20.64 10.72 10.35
N CYS A 44 -19.34 10.95 10.24
CA CYS A 44 -18.69 12.26 10.40
C CYS A 44 -17.19 12.16 10.08
N ALA A 45 -16.81 12.16 8.80
CA ALA A 45 -15.42 12.40 8.42
C ALA A 45 -15.41 13.58 7.44
N ALA A 46 -15.18 14.78 7.96
CA ALA A 46 -15.23 16.03 7.21
C ALA A 46 -13.93 16.29 6.40
N GLY A 47 -13.38 15.26 5.75
CA GLY A 47 -12.16 15.39 4.96
C GLY A 47 -11.83 14.13 4.15
N PRO A 48 -11.00 14.25 3.11
CA PRO A 48 -10.48 13.10 2.36
C PRO A 48 -9.73 12.14 3.30
N PRO A 49 -9.85 10.81 3.11
CA PRO A 49 -9.11 9.85 3.90
C PRO A 49 -7.60 10.06 3.71
N PRO A 50 -6.77 9.86 4.76
CA PRO A 50 -5.33 9.96 4.63
C PRO A 50 -4.80 8.90 3.65
N LEU A 51 -3.74 9.25 2.93
CA LEU A 51 -2.99 8.29 2.13
C LEU A 51 -1.94 7.64 3.01
N LEU A 52 -1.97 6.32 3.10
CA LEU A 52 -0.97 5.53 3.79
C LEU A 52 0.21 5.29 2.86
N ILE A 53 1.40 5.40 3.40
CA ILE A 53 2.66 5.29 2.68
C ILE A 53 3.32 3.99 3.09
N TYR A 54 3.72 3.21 2.09
CA TYR A 54 4.43 1.95 2.28
C TYR A 54 5.68 1.90 1.41
N GLU A 55 6.74 1.30 1.95
CA GLU A 55 8.02 1.11 1.25
C GLU A 55 8.33 -0.37 1.05
N ARG A 56 8.89 -0.70 -0.12
CA ARG A 56 9.24 -2.06 -0.50
C ARG A 56 10.34 -2.59 0.42
N SER A 57 10.08 -3.69 1.13
CA SER A 57 11.07 -4.29 2.02
C SER A 57 11.71 -5.56 1.48
N GLY A 58 10.97 -6.40 0.75
CA GLY A 58 11.54 -7.63 0.20
C GLY A 58 10.56 -8.44 -0.64
N SER A 59 11.06 -9.53 -1.22
CA SER A 59 10.24 -10.50 -1.96
C SER A 59 10.07 -11.78 -1.15
N HIS A 60 8.85 -12.27 -1.06
CA HIS A 60 8.56 -13.61 -0.56
C HIS A 60 8.86 -14.65 -1.65
N SER A 61 9.24 -15.86 -1.23
CA SER A 61 9.52 -17.00 -2.14
C SER A 61 8.32 -17.41 -3.00
N THR A 62 7.12 -16.93 -2.66
CA THR A 62 5.86 -17.18 -3.37
C THR A 62 5.59 -16.17 -4.49
N GLY A 63 6.49 -15.22 -4.76
CA GLY A 63 6.32 -14.19 -5.81
C GLY A 63 5.50 -12.97 -5.39
N THR A 64 5.16 -12.86 -4.10
CA THR A 64 4.55 -11.66 -3.51
C THR A 64 5.64 -10.78 -2.89
N TRP A 65 5.54 -9.46 -3.02
CA TRP A 65 6.45 -8.52 -2.37
C TRP A 65 5.90 -8.01 -1.05
N ASP A 66 6.75 -7.77 -0.06
CA ASP A 66 6.38 -7.12 1.19
C ASP A 66 6.62 -5.61 1.09
N PHE A 67 5.65 -4.87 1.63
CA PHE A 67 5.65 -3.42 1.72
C PHE A 67 5.36 -3.00 3.16
N ASP A 68 6.32 -2.38 3.82
CA ASP A 68 6.21 -1.97 5.23
C ASP A 68 5.65 -0.56 5.35
N TYR A 69 4.76 -0.37 6.32
CA TYR A 69 4.15 0.92 6.62
C TYR A 69 5.19 1.89 7.17
N VAL A 70 5.32 3.05 6.53
CA VAL A 70 6.28 4.10 6.95
C VAL A 70 5.60 5.40 7.41
N GLY A 71 4.31 5.56 7.17
CA GLY A 71 3.55 6.73 7.64
C GLY A 71 2.29 7.00 6.83
N ALA A 72 1.68 8.15 7.07
CA ALA A 72 0.52 8.61 6.33
C ALA A 72 0.65 10.10 6.01
N GLU A 73 0.16 10.52 4.86
CA GLU A 73 0.01 11.92 4.47
C GLU A 73 -1.47 12.30 4.46
N SER A 74 -1.77 13.47 5.03
CA SER A 74 -3.08 14.10 4.89
C SER A 74 -3.20 14.69 3.48
N GLN A 75 -4.31 14.42 2.81
CA GLN A 75 -4.61 15.11 1.55
C GLN A 75 -5.05 16.53 1.88
N ASN A 76 -4.16 17.50 1.66
CA ASN A 76 -4.43 18.93 1.85
C ASN A 76 -5.11 19.56 0.63
#